data_AF-C4L442-F1
#
_entry.id   AF-C4L442-F1
#
_cell.length_a   1.000
_cell.length_b   1.000
_cell.length_c   1.000
_cell.angle_alpha   90.00
_cell.angle_beta   90.00
_cell.angle_gamma   90.00
#
_symmetry.space_group_name_H-M   'P 1'
#
loop_
_entity.id
_entity.type
_entity.pdbx_description
1 polymer ?
#
loop_
_entity_poly.entity_id
_entity_poly.type
_entity_poly.pdbx_seq_one_letter_code
_entity_poly.pdbx_strand_id
1 'polypeptide(L)'
;MIEKIIRHSWNVISGLFVLLLSLWLSGPGIAETDTPQHRWYFMLWFVLWTVGFILQFRPRTKWFGLFITLVPTLYYFISVLKAAEVISY
;
A
#
# COMPACT_ATOMS: atom_id res chain seq x y z
N MET A 1 -8.28 -19.67 -15.92
CA MET A 1 -7.53 -20.10 -14.71
C MET A 1 -6.42 -19.10 -14.38
N ILE A 2 -5.57 -18.76 -15.35
CA ILE A 2 -4.45 -17.81 -15.24
C ILE A 2 -4.87 -16.43 -14.69
N GLU A 3 -5.93 -15.80 -15.22
CA GLU A 3 -6.40 -14.48 -14.75
C GLU A 3 -6.72 -14.46 -13.23
N LYS A 4 -7.28 -15.55 -12.71
CA LYS A 4 -7.59 -15.64 -11.27
C LYS A 4 -6.31 -15.71 -10.44
N ILE A 5 -5.32 -16.46 -10.91
CA ILE A 5 -4.02 -16.60 -10.27
C ILE A 5 -3.30 -15.25 -10.26
N ILE A 6 -3.17 -14.59 -11.42
CA ILE A 6 -2.52 -13.27 -11.55
C ILE A 6 -3.15 -12.26 -10.59
N ARG A 7 -4.48 -12.19 -10.52
CA ARG A 7 -5.16 -11.25 -9.63
C ARG A 7 -4.91 -11.56 -8.15
N HIS A 8 -4.92 -12.83 -7.76
CA HIS A 8 -4.64 -13.20 -6.36
C HIS A 8 -3.19 -12.90 -5.99
N SER A 9 -2.23 -13.30 -6.84
CA SER A 9 -0.82 -12.99 -6.64
C SER A 9 -0.58 -11.48 -6.55
N TRP A 10 -1.21 -10.71 -7.45
CA TRP A 10 -1.15 -9.24 -7.40
C TRP A 10 -1.68 -8.67 -6.08
N ASN A 11 -2.83 -9.14 -5.61
CA ASN A 11 -3.40 -8.67 -4.35
C ASN A 11 -2.52 -9.05 -3.15
N VAL A 12 -1.91 -10.24 -3.15
CA VAL A 12 -1.00 -10.63 -2.06
C VAL A 12 0.25 -9.74 -2.07
N ILE A 13 0.89 -9.58 -3.22
CA ILE A 13 2.12 -8.78 -3.35
C ILE A 13 1.86 -7.32 -3.02
N SER A 14 0.83 -6.70 -3.64
CA SER A 14 0.49 -5.30 -3.40
C SER A 14 -0.01 -5.06 -1.97
N GLY A 15 -0.74 -6.00 -1.38
CA GLY A 15 -1.20 -5.93 0.01
C GLY A 15 -0.05 -5.96 1.00
N LEU A 16 0.90 -6.88 0.84
CA LEU A 16 2.10 -6.94 1.67
C LEU A 16 2.94 -5.67 1.50
N PHE A 17 3.12 -5.19 0.27
CA PHE A 17 3.86 -3.95 -0.01
C PHE A 17 3.23 -2.74 0.69
N VAL A 18 1.92 -2.54 0.55
CA VAL A 18 1.20 -1.44 1.19
C VAL A 18 1.22 -1.56 2.71
N LEU A 19 1.04 -2.77 3.26
CA LEU A 19 1.06 -3.00 4.70
C LEU A 19 2.43 -2.66 5.31
N LEU A 20 3.50 -3.20 4.75
CA LEU A 20 4.86 -2.98 5.26
C LEU A 20 5.24 -1.49 5.24
N LEU A 21 4.92 -0.77 4.15
CA LEU A 21 5.20 0.66 4.06
C LEU A 21 4.29 1.50 4.96
N SER A 22 3.03 1.10 5.14
CA SER A 22 2.12 1.77 6.08
C SER A 22 2.64 1.66 7.51
N LEU A 23 3.08 0.47 7.92
CA LEU A 23 3.70 0.24 9.23
C LEU A 23 5.00 1.01 9.39
N TRP A 24 5.89 0.93 8.40
CA TRP A 24 7.18 1.61 8.41
C TRP A 24 7.04 3.13 8.56
N LEU A 25 6.15 3.75 7.79
CA LEU A 25 5.96 5.20 7.80
C LEU A 25 5.09 5.69 8.96
N SER A 26 4.24 4.82 9.51
CA SER A 26 3.43 5.13 10.69
C SER A 26 4.21 5.03 12.00
N GLY A 27 5.22 4.16 12.06
CA GLY A 27 6.06 3.97 13.23
C GLY A 27 7.00 5.17 13.48
N PRO A 28 7.50 5.31 14.72
CA PRO A 28 8.61 6.23 14.97
C PRO A 28 9.80 5.74 14.13
N GLY A 29 10.42 6.64 13.37
CA GLY A 29 11.57 6.27 12.54
C GLY A 29 12.61 5.57 13.41
N ILE A 30 13.10 4.41 12.96
CA ILE A 30 13.96 3.50 13.74
C ILE A 30 15.26 4.19 14.22
N ALA A 31 15.58 5.39 13.70
CA ALA A 31 16.84 6.07 13.96
C ALA A 31 16.78 7.38 14.77
N GLU A 32 15.74 8.22 14.72
CA GLU A 32 15.96 9.64 15.11
C GLU A 32 14.71 10.30 15.73
N THR A 33 14.73 10.50 17.05
CA THR A 33 14.22 11.64 17.85
C THR A 33 13.64 11.21 19.20
N ASP A 34 13.95 11.97 20.27
CA ASP A 34 13.42 11.82 21.63
C ASP A 34 11.90 12.09 21.77
N THR A 35 11.23 12.39 20.64
CA THR A 35 9.78 12.59 20.56
C THR A 35 9.22 11.72 19.43
N PRO A 36 8.63 10.55 19.72
CA PRO A 36 8.10 9.67 18.68
C PRO A 36 6.85 10.28 18.03
N GLN A 37 7.05 11.03 16.93
CA GLN A 37 5.96 11.55 16.13
C GLN A 37 5.36 10.41 15.29
N HIS A 38 4.34 9.75 15.85
CA HIS A 38 3.58 8.74 15.14
C HIS A 38 2.73 9.36 14.04
N ARG A 39 2.98 8.94 12.80
CA ARG A 39 2.25 9.39 11.62
C ARG A 39 1.18 8.38 11.23
N TRP A 40 0.23 8.17 12.15
CA TRP A 40 -0.83 7.15 12.05
C TRP A 40 -1.65 7.22 10.76
N TYR A 41 -1.74 8.41 10.14
CA TYR A 41 -2.47 8.61 8.89
C TYR A 41 -1.93 7.76 7.74
N PHE A 42 -0.68 7.26 7.78
CA PHE A 42 -0.20 6.30 6.79
C PHE A 42 -0.95 4.96 6.84
N MET A 43 -1.49 4.56 7.99
CA MET A 43 -2.35 3.37 8.07
C MET A 43 -3.66 3.53 7.30
N LEU A 44 -4.10 4.75 7.00
CA LEU A 44 -5.29 4.99 6.16
C LEU A 44 -5.09 4.46 4.74
N TRP A 45 -3.86 4.42 4.23
CA TRP A 45 -3.56 3.82 2.92
C TRP A 45 -3.78 2.31 2.94
N PHE A 46 -3.38 1.64 4.01
CA PHE A 46 -3.68 0.22 4.19
C PHE A 46 -5.19 -0.03 4.32
N VAL A 47 -5.91 0.79 5.10
CA VAL A 47 -7.38 0.69 5.21
C VAL A 47 -8.05 0.87 3.84
N LEU A 48 -7.64 1.87 3.06
CA LEU A 48 -8.15 2.10 1.71
C LEU A 48 -7.87 0.89 0.79
N TRP A 49 -6.66 0.32 0.88
CA TRP A 49 -6.31 -0.89 0.15
C TRP A 49 -7.21 -2.07 0.56
N THR A 50 -7.42 -2.30 1.85
CA THR A 50 -8.30 -3.37 2.36
C THR A 50 -9.74 -3.20 1.88
N VAL A 51 -10.28 -1.99 1.87
CA VAL A 51 -11.62 -1.70 1.32
C VAL A 51 -11.68 -2.06 -0.17
N GLY A 52 -10.67 -1.63 -0.95
CA GLY A 52 -10.56 -1.99 -2.36
C GLY A 52 -10.51 -3.51 -2.56
N PHE A 53 -9.70 -4.22 -1.79
CA PHE A 53 -9.58 -5.68 -1.82
C PHE A 53 -10.91 -6.37 -1.52
N ILE A 54 -11.63 -5.95 -0.47
CA ILE A 54 -12.95 -6.50 -0.12
C ILE A 54 -13.96 -6.27 -1.25
N LEU A 55 -13.94 -5.11 -1.89
CA LEU A 55 -14.82 -4.81 -3.03
C LEU A 55 -14.57 -5.71 -4.25
N GLN A 56 -13.39 -6.33 -4.37
CA GLN A 56 -13.09 -7.23 -5.49
C GLN A 56 -13.87 -8.56 -5.45
N PHE A 57 -14.40 -8.96 -4.29
CA PHE A 57 -15.18 -10.20 -4.15
C PHE A 57 -16.57 -10.13 -4.77
N ARG A 58 -17.11 -8.92 -5.01
CA ARG A 58 -18.42 -8.74 -5.66
C ARG A 58 -18.24 -8.49 -7.17
N PRO A 59 -18.93 -9.24 -8.06
CA PRO A 59 -18.74 -9.11 -9.50
C PRO A 59 -18.96 -7.69 -10.03
N ARG A 60 -19.98 -7.00 -9.49
CA ARG A 60 -20.38 -5.65 -9.89
C ARG A 60 -19.35 -4.58 -9.52
N THR A 61 -18.59 -4.78 -8.44
CA THR A 61 -17.59 -3.83 -7.95
C THR A 61 -16.16 -4.31 -8.17
N LYS A 62 -15.94 -5.46 -8.82
CA LYS A 62 -14.62 -6.08 -9.02
C LYS A 62 -13.60 -5.09 -9.58
N TRP A 63 -13.97 -4.40 -10.65
CA TRP A 63 -13.10 -3.42 -11.30
C TRP A 63 -12.88 -2.18 -10.43
N PHE A 64 -13.92 -1.71 -9.74
CA PHE A 64 -13.81 -0.58 -8.83
C PHE A 64 -12.87 -0.88 -7.65
N GLY A 65 -12.98 -2.07 -7.07
CA GLY A 65 -12.07 -2.54 -6.02
C GLY A 65 -10.62 -2.63 -6.50
N LEU A 66 -10.40 -3.07 -7.75
CA LEU A 66 -9.07 -3.06 -8.38
C LEU A 66 -8.51 -1.64 -8.48
N PHE A 67 -9.30 -0.68 -8.99
CA PHE A 67 -8.89 0.72 -9.07
C PHE A 67 -8.57 1.31 -7.70
N ILE A 68 -9.38 1.03 -6.67
CA ILE A 68 -9.11 1.48 -5.30
C ILE A 68 -7.79 0.90 -4.78
N THR A 69 -7.52 -0.39 -4.97
CA THR A 69 -6.25 -0.99 -4.52
C THR A 69 -5.02 -0.42 -5.22
N LEU A 70 -5.16 0.08 -6.45
CA LEU A 70 -4.06 0.71 -7.18
C LEU A 70 -3.64 2.05 -6.58
N VAL A 71 -4.57 2.83 -6.01
CA VAL A 71 -4.27 4.16 -5.45
C VAL A 71 -3.18 4.12 -4.36
N PRO A 72 -3.33 3.37 -3.24
CA PRO A 72 -2.29 3.28 -2.22
C PRO A 72 -1.03 2.59 -2.74
N THR A 73 -1.17 1.61 -3.64
CA THR A 73 -0.02 0.89 -4.23
C THR A 73 0.86 1.85 -5.03
N LEU A 74 0.26 2.66 -5.92
CA LEU A 74 0.98 3.64 -6.74
C LEU A 74 1.55 4.78 -5.90
N TYR A 75 0.81 5.26 -4.89
CA TYR A 75 1.30 6.27 -3.97
C TYR A 75 2.64 5.83 -3.35
N TYR A 76 2.66 4.63 -2.76
CA TYR A 76 3.87 4.10 -2.14
C TYR A 76 4.98 3.76 -3.13
N PHE A 77 4.62 3.23 -4.31
CA PHE A 77 5.60 2.97 -5.36
C PHE A 77 6.34 4.24 -5.79
N ILE A 78 5.60 5.34 -6.02
CA ILE A 78 6.18 6.64 -6.37
C ILE A 78 7.02 7.20 -5.22
N SER A 79 6.56 7.07 -3.97
CA SER A 79 7.33 7.51 -2.79
C SER A 79 8.67 6.79 -2.69
N VAL A 80 8.70 5.48 -2.94
CA VAL A 80 9.93 4.68 -2.94
C VAL A 80 10.86 5.10 -4.08
N LEU A 81 10.34 5.30 -5.29
CA LEU A 81 11.15 5.77 -6.42
C LEU A 81 11.79 7.14 -6.15
N LYS A 82 11.01 8.08 -5.61
CA LYS A 82 11.52 9.41 -5.22
C LYS A 82 12.59 9.31 -4.13
N ALA A 83 12.40 8.44 -3.14
CA ALA A 83 13.40 8.23 -2.10
C ALA A 83 14.70 7.62 -2.67
N ALA A 84 14.59 6.68 -3.61
CA ALA A 84 15.74 6.07 -4.27
C ALA A 84 16.52 7.08 -5.14
N GLU A 85 15.82 7.96 -5.86
CA GLU A 85 16.43 9.06 -6.61
C GLU A 85 17.24 9.99 -5.70
N VAL A 86 16.70 10.37 -4.54
CA VAL A 86 17.39 11.22 -3.56
C VAL A 86 18.65 10.57 -2.99
N ILE A 87 18.64 9.26 -2.74
CA ILE A 87 19.81 8.53 -2.20
C ILE A 87 20.94 8.37 -3.25
N SER A 88 20.64 8.57 -4.53
CA SER A 88 21.59 8.37 -5.64
C SER A 88 22.47 9.59 -5.94
N TYR A 89 22.28 10.71 -5.21
CA TYR A 89 23.06 11.94 -5.27
C TYR A 89 23.94 12.10 -4.03
#